data_AF-A0A954VQ53-F1
#
_entry.id   AF-A0A954VQ53-F1
#
_cell.length_a   1.000
_cell.length_b   1.000
_cell.length_c   1.000
_cell.angle_alpha   90.00
_cell.angle_beta   90.00
_cell.angle_gamma   90.00
#
_symmetry.space_group_name_H-M   'P 1'
#
loop_
_entity.id
_entity.type
_entity.pdbx_description
1 polymer ?
#
loop_
_entity_poly.entity_id
_entity_poly.type
_entity_poly.pdbx_seq_one_letter_code
_entity_poly.pdbx_strand_id
1 'polypeptide(L)'
;MSTASTSTQFPTEPRLATWEVLEKTRNTAAVNVLAQGLHCKQPDVHTHCLNILLGRQEPQACLQLILNWDALSPRDIETVRAQSHQFRAAMDEIFAGPEASDKRAALQCIEDLDLVESVDHVLSILTQKASGIFERAHECMQSMCSRWGRRARDHAPCASRSVLVEKVGTMLMNSADDQREIFVRLWLRLAHWDDSIQRGLVSDHRHPAYSVLFKEFRRTDDPAVLELLAGYLIRNTSNNLLTEILAEKPNHRLAIQIAHLMSPKTRAAAIKHLSICSPLACLRDPPSILANQTFEVQCSIWLAIAANSRNLGQVLQGAILLSQSASSAGREVAAKMLEICHKPTIEQVVSAIQFAHSKMSDESAVGHYLLKLQTWFDSPSSLLRDAVKEFFKEFNLQELVRNVQKMPAPMCKAMAEIVRRIDSDITTPLAAELDSPAPKRRLDAMQVIQHLDLISHFSSQLMQLLDDPRVEIRVRAIDMLSVLENDPLEFMLPKLLEDLSSDVQEAAGRALRRRKRNKAST
;
A
#
# COMPACT_ATOMS: atom_id res chain seq x y z
N MET A 1 -68.46 -3.46 36.54
CA MET A 1 -67.10 -2.95 36.79
C MET A 1 -66.80 -1.97 35.68
N SER A 2 -66.91 -0.66 35.96
CA SER A 2 -66.89 0.40 34.96
C SER A 2 -65.47 0.98 34.87
N THR A 3 -64.83 0.84 33.71
CA THR A 3 -63.52 1.40 33.40
C THR A 3 -63.67 2.89 33.09
N ALA A 4 -63.19 3.75 33.98
CA ALA A 4 -63.16 5.20 33.79
C ALA A 4 -62.13 5.57 32.71
N SER A 5 -62.63 6.02 31.56
CA SER A 5 -61.85 6.60 30.47
C SER A 5 -61.35 7.99 30.88
N THR A 6 -60.15 8.08 31.46
CA THR A 6 -59.45 9.35 31.64
C THR A 6 -59.13 9.93 30.27
N SER A 7 -59.90 10.94 29.84
CA SER A 7 -59.58 11.75 28.68
C SER A 7 -58.29 12.51 28.95
N THR A 8 -57.18 12.03 28.40
CA THR A 8 -55.92 12.78 28.32
C THR A 8 -56.18 14.03 27.49
N GLN A 9 -56.39 15.16 28.16
CA GLN A 9 -56.36 16.48 27.54
C GLN A 9 -55.00 16.64 26.87
N PHE A 10 -54.99 16.73 25.54
CA PHE A 10 -53.80 17.08 24.80
C PHE A 10 -53.34 18.47 25.26
N PRO A 11 -52.03 18.68 25.53
CA PRO A 11 -51.52 20.00 25.88
C PRO A 11 -51.81 20.95 24.72
N THR A 12 -52.58 22.01 24.99
CA THR A 12 -52.84 23.10 24.04
C THR A 12 -51.51 23.72 23.62
N GLU A 13 -51.25 23.74 22.31
CA GLU A 13 -50.05 24.36 21.74
C GLU A 13 -49.95 25.84 22.15
N PRO A 14 -48.74 26.34 22.50
CA PRO A 14 -48.54 27.75 22.80
C PRO A 14 -48.93 28.64 21.62
N ARG A 15 -49.60 29.76 21.89
CA ARG A 15 -49.98 30.73 20.85
C ARG A 15 -48.73 31.45 20.34
N LEU A 16 -48.74 31.89 19.07
CA LEU A 16 -47.64 32.67 18.46
C LEU A 16 -47.19 33.87 19.32
N ALA A 17 -48.14 34.59 19.91
CA ALA A 17 -47.84 35.71 20.80
C ALA A 17 -46.99 35.32 22.03
N THR A 18 -47.10 34.07 22.52
CA THR A 18 -46.28 33.57 23.62
C THR A 18 -44.82 33.47 23.21
N TRP A 19 -44.55 32.95 22.00
CA TRP A 19 -43.20 32.83 21.46
C TRP A 19 -42.55 34.20 21.26
N GLU A 20 -43.28 35.17 20.68
CA GLU A 20 -42.78 36.53 20.50
C GLU A 20 -42.41 37.22 21.83
N VAL A 21 -43.21 36.98 22.88
CA VAL A 21 -42.92 37.53 24.22
C VAL A 21 -41.68 36.88 24.81
N LEU A 22 -41.54 35.55 24.71
CA LEU A 22 -40.37 34.82 25.22
C LEU A 22 -39.08 35.20 24.46
N GLU A 23 -39.19 35.51 23.18
CA GLU A 23 -38.06 35.98 22.37
C GLU A 23 -37.63 37.40 22.75
N LYS A 24 -38.57 38.34 22.85
CA LYS A 24 -38.27 39.78 23.03
C LYS A 24 -38.05 40.19 24.48
N THR A 25 -38.51 39.41 25.46
CA THR A 25 -38.41 39.78 26.87
C THR A 25 -36.96 39.80 27.35
N ARG A 26 -36.61 40.77 28.21
CA ARG A 26 -35.31 40.82 28.92
C ARG A 26 -35.32 40.06 30.24
N ASN A 27 -36.44 39.42 30.59
CA ASN A 27 -36.55 38.67 31.84
C ASN A 27 -35.81 37.34 31.73
N THR A 28 -34.77 37.15 32.55
CA THR A 28 -33.97 35.92 32.60
C THR A 28 -34.80 34.69 32.99
N ALA A 29 -35.94 34.86 33.67
CA ALA A 29 -36.86 33.75 33.94
C ALA A 29 -37.42 33.11 32.66
N ALA A 30 -37.49 33.85 31.55
CA ALA A 30 -37.91 33.31 30.26
C ALA A 30 -36.93 32.24 29.75
N VAL A 31 -35.63 32.40 30.05
CA VAL A 31 -34.59 31.44 29.66
C VAL A 31 -34.84 30.08 30.33
N ASN A 32 -35.23 30.06 31.61
CA ASN A 32 -35.56 28.81 32.31
C ASN A 32 -36.82 28.14 31.74
N VAL A 33 -37.83 28.92 31.35
CA VAL A 33 -39.04 28.40 30.70
C VAL A 33 -38.71 27.78 29.34
N LEU A 34 -37.89 28.46 28.54
CA LEU A 34 -37.43 27.96 27.25
C LEU A 34 -36.59 26.69 27.40
N ALA A 35 -35.70 26.63 28.39
CA ALA A 35 -34.87 25.46 28.70
C ALA A 35 -35.73 24.23 29.04
N GLN A 36 -36.79 24.40 29.83
CA GLN A 36 -37.74 23.32 30.10
C GLN A 36 -38.45 22.82 28.82
N GLY A 37 -38.66 23.71 27.86
CA GLY A 37 -39.23 23.36 26.56
C GLY A 37 -38.32 22.48 25.68
N LEU A 38 -37.01 22.41 25.94
CA LEU A 38 -36.09 21.48 25.27
C LEU A 38 -36.35 20.01 25.63
N HIS A 39 -37.08 19.74 26.71
CA HIS A 39 -37.50 18.39 27.10
C HIS A 39 -38.90 18.04 26.56
N CYS A 40 -39.51 18.92 25.77
CA CYS A 40 -40.83 18.70 25.23
C CYS A 40 -40.83 17.64 24.13
N LYS A 41 -41.75 16.67 24.21
CA LYS A 41 -41.89 15.62 23.18
C LYS A 41 -42.43 16.13 21.84
N GLN A 42 -42.97 17.35 21.80
CA GLN A 42 -43.48 17.97 20.58
C GLN A 42 -42.32 18.65 19.82
N PRO A 43 -41.95 18.16 18.61
CA PRO A 43 -40.78 18.67 17.89
C PRO A 43 -40.84 20.16 17.57
N ASP A 44 -42.04 20.69 17.31
CA ASP A 44 -42.23 22.11 16.99
C ASP A 44 -41.94 23.00 18.21
N VAL A 45 -42.43 22.62 19.39
CA VAL A 45 -42.17 23.34 20.65
C VAL A 45 -40.68 23.32 20.98
N HIS A 46 -40.04 22.15 20.87
CA HIS A 46 -38.59 21.99 21.06
C HIS A 46 -37.80 22.91 20.13
N THR A 47 -38.11 22.86 18.82
CA THR A 47 -37.42 23.65 17.80
C THR A 47 -37.60 25.14 18.03
N HIS A 48 -38.79 25.61 18.43
CA HIS A 48 -39.01 27.02 18.77
C HIS A 48 -38.22 27.44 20.00
N CYS A 49 -38.22 26.63 21.06
CA CYS A 49 -37.43 26.91 22.25
C CYS A 49 -35.92 27.01 21.95
N LEU A 50 -35.39 26.06 21.19
CA LEU A 50 -34.00 26.06 20.75
C LEU A 50 -33.65 27.32 19.94
N ASN A 51 -34.46 27.64 18.93
CA ASN A 51 -34.23 28.81 18.08
C ASN A 51 -34.30 30.11 18.87
N ILE A 52 -35.24 30.23 19.81
CA ILE A 52 -35.34 31.42 20.67
C ILE A 52 -34.12 31.50 21.59
N LEU A 53 -33.70 30.39 22.24
CA LEU A 53 -32.51 30.38 23.10
C LEU A 53 -31.26 30.80 22.32
N LEU A 54 -31.07 30.29 21.09
CA LEU A 54 -29.97 30.68 20.21
C LEU A 54 -30.06 32.14 19.74
N GLY A 55 -31.26 32.67 19.51
CA GLY A 55 -31.46 34.07 19.12
C GLY A 55 -31.11 35.06 20.22
N ARG A 56 -31.08 34.61 21.48
CA ARG A 56 -30.78 35.46 22.64
C ARG A 56 -29.27 35.63 22.82
N GLN A 57 -28.84 36.88 22.94
CA GLN A 57 -27.43 37.26 23.10
C GLN A 57 -26.90 37.13 24.54
N GLU A 58 -27.74 36.71 25.49
CA GLU A 58 -27.34 36.64 26.89
C GLU A 58 -26.60 35.32 27.20
N PRO A 59 -25.48 35.36 27.94
CA PRO A 59 -24.72 34.15 28.31
C PRO A 59 -25.57 33.08 29.01
N GLN A 60 -26.58 33.51 29.78
CA GLN A 60 -27.50 32.61 30.49
C GLN A 60 -28.26 31.67 29.54
N ALA A 61 -28.59 32.13 28.32
CA ALA A 61 -29.27 31.30 27.33
C ALA A 61 -28.35 30.17 26.82
N CYS A 62 -27.09 30.51 26.51
CA CYS A 62 -26.07 29.53 26.16
C CYS A 62 -25.78 28.57 27.32
N LEU A 63 -25.73 29.07 28.57
CA LEU A 63 -25.56 28.25 29.77
C LEU A 63 -26.66 27.20 29.87
N GLN A 64 -27.94 27.58 29.70
CA GLN A 64 -29.03 26.61 29.73
C GLN A 64 -28.97 25.60 28.58
N LEU A 65 -28.51 26.00 27.39
CA LEU A 65 -28.29 25.05 26.29
C LEU A 65 -27.21 24.02 26.65
N ILE A 66 -26.11 24.44 27.28
CA ILE A 66 -25.04 23.53 27.73
C ILE A 66 -25.55 22.59 28.83
N LEU A 67 -26.30 23.10 29.81
CA LEU A 67 -26.80 22.27 30.92
C LEU A 67 -27.86 21.24 30.48
N ASN A 68 -28.51 21.45 29.33
CA ASN A 68 -29.49 20.54 28.75
C ASN A 68 -28.98 19.91 27.45
N TRP A 69 -27.66 19.73 27.32
CA TRP A 69 -27.05 19.25 26.08
C TRP A 69 -27.51 17.84 25.68
N ASP A 70 -27.83 16.99 26.66
CA ASP A 70 -28.35 15.64 26.48
C ASP A 70 -29.76 15.60 25.86
N ALA A 71 -30.51 16.71 25.95
CA ALA A 71 -31.81 16.85 25.29
C ALA A 71 -31.71 17.22 23.80
N LEU A 72 -30.52 17.61 23.31
CA LEU A 72 -30.33 18.05 21.93
C LEU A 72 -30.10 16.88 20.99
N SER A 73 -30.84 16.85 19.89
CA SER A 73 -30.62 15.89 18.80
C SER A 73 -29.40 16.28 17.94
N PRO A 74 -28.85 15.37 17.11
CA PRO A 74 -27.79 15.72 16.17
C PRO A 74 -28.16 16.89 15.24
N ARG A 75 -29.44 17.00 14.84
CA ARG A 75 -29.93 18.12 14.02
C ARG A 75 -29.89 19.46 14.78
N ASP A 76 -30.17 19.42 16.08
CA ASP A 76 -30.12 20.60 16.94
C ASP A 76 -28.69 21.06 17.13
N ILE A 77 -27.77 20.13 17.41
CA ILE A 77 -26.33 20.40 17.52
C ILE A 77 -25.80 21.08 16.24
N GLU A 78 -26.27 20.65 15.07
CA GLU A 78 -25.91 21.26 13.78
C GLU A 78 -26.37 22.72 13.67
N THR A 79 -27.54 23.03 14.23
CA THR A 79 -28.09 24.39 14.27
C THR A 79 -27.32 25.25 15.28
N VAL A 80 -27.00 24.69 16.45
CA VAL A 80 -26.18 25.35 17.47
C VAL A 80 -24.77 25.66 16.95
N ARG A 81 -24.18 24.76 16.14
CA ARG A 81 -22.82 24.92 15.59
C ARG A 81 -22.63 26.20 14.78
N ALA A 82 -23.68 26.68 14.11
CA ALA A 82 -23.66 27.95 13.38
C ALA A 82 -23.45 29.18 14.28
N GLN A 83 -23.73 29.07 15.58
CA GLN A 83 -23.62 30.13 16.57
C GLN A 83 -22.64 29.81 17.71
N SER A 84 -21.74 28.85 17.47
CA SER A 84 -20.75 28.34 18.43
C SER A 84 -19.96 29.43 19.19
N HIS A 85 -19.61 30.54 18.52
CA HIS A 85 -18.88 31.67 19.11
C HIS A 85 -19.56 32.31 20.34
N GLN A 86 -20.88 32.16 20.50
CA GLN A 86 -21.63 32.73 21.62
C GLN A 86 -21.42 31.95 22.93
N PHE A 87 -20.97 30.69 22.84
CA PHE A 87 -20.89 29.78 23.99
C PHE A 87 -19.70 30.09 24.91
N ARG A 88 -18.73 30.90 24.47
CA ARG A 88 -17.49 31.15 25.21
C ARG A 88 -17.73 31.66 26.64
N ALA A 89 -18.59 32.67 26.80
CA ALA A 89 -18.85 33.26 28.12
C ALA A 89 -19.52 32.26 29.07
N ALA A 90 -20.44 31.44 28.56
CA ALA A 90 -21.09 30.39 29.33
C ALA A 90 -20.12 29.27 29.74
N MET A 91 -19.15 28.93 28.86
CA MET A 91 -18.10 27.98 29.19
C MET A 91 -17.23 28.49 30.35
N ASP A 92 -16.81 29.75 30.31
CA ASP A 92 -16.00 30.36 31.38
C ASP A 92 -16.74 30.29 32.72
N GLU A 93 -18.05 30.52 32.73
CA GLU A 93 -18.90 30.41 33.92
C GLU A 93 -19.00 28.97 34.45
N ILE A 94 -19.27 27.98 33.59
CA ILE A 94 -19.38 26.57 34.00
C ILE A 94 -18.06 26.05 34.57
N PHE A 95 -16.93 26.35 33.94
CA PHE A 95 -15.63 25.86 34.40
C PHE A 95 -15.16 26.53 35.68
N ALA A 96 -15.60 27.76 35.97
CA ALA A 96 -15.41 28.42 37.26
C ALA A 96 -16.27 27.79 38.38
N GLY A 97 -17.41 27.19 38.05
CA GLY A 97 -18.29 26.52 38.99
C GLY A 97 -17.68 25.24 39.61
N PRO A 98 -18.21 24.75 40.74
CA PRO A 98 -17.73 23.51 41.38
C PRO A 98 -18.38 22.24 40.79
N GLU A 99 -19.50 22.35 40.09
CA GLU A 99 -20.34 21.21 39.72
C GLU A 99 -19.72 20.35 38.59
N ALA A 100 -19.49 19.07 38.89
CA ALA A 100 -18.89 18.14 37.95
C ALA A 100 -19.84 17.71 36.82
N SER A 101 -21.15 17.67 37.07
CA SER A 101 -22.18 17.41 36.06
C SER A 101 -22.12 18.43 34.93
N ASP A 102 -22.09 19.71 35.31
CA ASP A 102 -22.14 20.83 34.39
C ASP A 102 -20.88 20.87 33.53
N LYS A 103 -19.71 20.62 34.15
CA LYS A 103 -18.44 20.49 33.42
C LYS A 103 -18.44 19.32 32.43
N ARG A 104 -19.10 18.20 32.74
CA ARG A 104 -19.23 17.09 31.77
C ARG A 104 -20.09 17.50 30.56
N ALA A 105 -21.17 18.22 30.79
CA ALA A 105 -22.02 18.74 29.72
C ALA A 105 -21.27 19.78 28.87
N ALA A 106 -20.50 20.66 29.50
CA ALA A 106 -19.61 21.61 28.82
C ALA A 106 -18.54 20.91 27.96
N LEU A 107 -17.91 19.85 28.47
CA LEU A 107 -16.94 19.05 27.70
C LEU A 107 -17.58 18.39 26.47
N GLN A 108 -18.80 17.87 26.60
CA GLN A 108 -19.56 17.34 25.46
C GLN A 108 -19.86 18.42 24.42
N CYS A 109 -20.30 19.59 24.87
CA CYS A 109 -20.55 20.74 24.01
C CYS A 109 -19.27 21.19 23.26
N ILE A 110 -18.12 21.25 23.94
CA ILE A 110 -16.82 21.57 23.31
C ILE A 110 -16.49 20.58 22.20
N GLU A 111 -16.69 19.28 22.44
CA GLU A 111 -16.43 18.21 21.48
C GLU A 111 -17.37 18.25 20.26
N ASP A 112 -18.66 18.47 20.48
CA ASP A 112 -19.67 18.46 19.43
C ASP A 112 -19.62 19.71 18.54
N LEU A 113 -19.29 20.85 19.14
CA LEU A 113 -19.18 22.13 18.45
C LEU A 113 -17.77 22.45 17.95
N ASP A 114 -16.78 21.60 18.25
CA ASP A 114 -15.36 21.83 17.94
C ASP A 114 -14.84 23.19 18.46
N LEU A 115 -15.19 23.56 19.70
CA LEU A 115 -14.85 24.86 20.32
C LEU A 115 -13.35 24.97 20.68
N VAL A 116 -12.51 25.26 19.69
CA VAL A 116 -11.05 25.37 19.90
C VAL A 116 -10.66 26.49 20.88
N GLU A 117 -11.45 27.55 20.95
CA GLU A 117 -11.25 28.64 21.91
C GLU A 117 -11.40 28.23 23.37
N SER A 118 -12.19 27.18 23.66
CA SER A 118 -12.43 26.66 25.02
C SER A 118 -11.46 25.55 25.44
N VAL A 119 -10.46 25.22 24.59
CA VAL A 119 -9.50 24.12 24.85
C VAL A 119 -8.66 24.35 26.11
N ASP A 120 -8.44 25.59 26.54
CA ASP A 120 -7.66 25.88 27.76
C ASP A 120 -8.32 25.29 29.01
N HIS A 121 -9.65 25.26 29.04
CA HIS A 121 -10.41 24.63 30.14
C HIS A 121 -10.18 23.12 30.20
N VAL A 122 -10.21 22.47 29.03
CA VAL A 122 -9.93 21.03 28.91
C VAL A 122 -8.50 20.71 29.34
N LEU A 123 -7.53 21.49 28.85
CA LEU A 123 -6.12 21.32 29.18
C LEU A 123 -5.83 21.57 30.67
N SER A 124 -6.50 22.54 31.29
CA SER A 124 -6.41 22.81 32.73
C SER A 124 -6.91 21.63 33.58
N ILE A 125 -7.96 20.94 33.14
CA ILE A 125 -8.43 19.71 33.80
C ILE A 125 -7.42 18.58 33.64
N LEU A 126 -6.81 18.44 32.46
CA LEU A 126 -5.82 17.39 32.18
C LEU A 126 -4.51 17.54 32.97
N THR A 127 -4.14 18.76 33.36
CA THR A 127 -3.00 18.97 34.27
C THR A 127 -3.35 18.66 35.73
N GLN A 128 -4.63 18.58 36.07
CA GLN A 128 -5.16 18.27 37.41
C GLN A 128 -5.67 16.82 37.49
N LYS A 129 -4.76 15.84 37.46
CA LYS A 129 -5.10 14.39 37.47
C LYS A 129 -6.11 13.96 38.56
N ALA A 130 -6.17 14.65 39.69
CA ALA A 130 -7.09 14.35 40.78
C ALA A 130 -8.55 14.77 40.50
N SER A 131 -8.83 15.37 39.34
CA SER A 131 -10.17 15.81 38.98
C SER A 131 -11.10 14.64 38.65
N GLY A 132 -12.29 14.61 39.26
CA GLY A 132 -13.32 13.59 38.98
C GLY A 132 -13.94 13.65 37.57
N ILE A 133 -13.49 14.60 36.74
CA ILE A 133 -13.87 14.76 35.33
C ILE A 133 -12.67 14.57 34.37
N PHE A 134 -11.53 14.11 34.87
CA PHE A 134 -10.30 13.91 34.09
C PHE A 134 -10.52 13.02 32.85
N GLU A 135 -11.15 11.85 33.02
CA GLU A 135 -11.38 10.91 31.91
C GLU A 135 -12.23 11.52 30.80
N ARG A 136 -13.32 12.23 31.14
CA ARG A 136 -14.16 12.89 30.15
C ARG A 136 -13.41 14.00 29.40
N ALA A 137 -12.56 14.76 30.11
CA ALA A 137 -11.72 15.78 29.48
C ALA A 137 -10.69 15.15 28.53
N HIS A 138 -10.14 14.00 28.90
CA HIS A 138 -9.19 13.24 28.08
C HIS A 138 -9.86 12.70 26.81
N GLU A 139 -11.05 12.11 26.92
CA GLU A 139 -11.85 11.66 25.77
C GLU A 139 -12.21 12.81 24.83
N CYS A 140 -12.71 13.93 25.38
CA CYS A 140 -13.00 15.15 24.61
C CYS A 140 -11.77 15.58 23.81
N MET A 141 -10.61 15.65 24.46
CA MET A 141 -9.38 16.08 23.83
C MET A 141 -8.88 15.07 22.78
N GLN A 142 -9.00 13.77 23.04
CA GLN A 142 -8.66 12.73 22.06
C GLN A 142 -9.53 12.84 20.81
N SER A 143 -10.84 13.03 20.96
CA SER A 143 -11.79 13.19 19.87
C SER A 143 -11.46 14.42 19.01
N MET A 144 -11.24 15.57 19.66
CA MET A 144 -10.82 16.80 18.98
C MET A 144 -9.48 16.63 18.24
N CYS A 145 -8.45 16.12 18.92
CA CYS A 145 -7.13 15.91 18.31
C CYS A 145 -7.21 14.96 17.11
N SER A 146 -7.98 13.87 17.20
CA SER A 146 -8.17 12.92 16.11
C SER A 146 -8.85 13.57 14.91
N ARG A 147 -9.92 14.32 15.13
CA ARG A 147 -10.70 14.99 14.09
C ARG A 147 -9.88 16.05 13.36
N TRP A 148 -9.21 16.93 14.11
CA TRP A 148 -8.39 18.00 13.54
C TRP A 148 -7.10 17.48 12.89
N GLY A 149 -6.49 16.44 13.45
CA GLY A 149 -5.33 15.78 12.84
C GLY A 149 -5.68 15.11 11.52
N ARG A 150 -6.79 14.37 11.47
CA ARG A 150 -7.29 13.75 10.23
C ARG A 150 -7.59 14.80 9.15
N ARG A 151 -8.33 15.86 9.48
CA ARG A 151 -8.62 16.95 8.53
C ARG A 151 -7.34 17.55 7.92
N ALA A 152 -6.28 17.70 8.71
CA ALA A 152 -5.01 18.22 8.22
C ALA A 152 -4.31 17.26 7.25
N ARG A 153 -4.31 15.96 7.56
CA ARG A 153 -3.70 14.93 6.72
C ARG A 153 -4.49 14.67 5.43
N ASP A 154 -5.80 14.91 5.46
CA ASP A 154 -6.69 14.94 4.29
C ASP A 154 -6.57 16.24 3.44
N HIS A 155 -5.63 17.14 3.78
CA HIS A 155 -5.44 18.44 3.11
C HIS A 155 -6.66 19.36 3.14
N ALA A 156 -7.57 19.19 4.10
CA ALA A 156 -8.69 20.10 4.29
C ALA A 156 -8.22 21.43 4.94
N PRO A 157 -8.84 22.57 4.60
CA PRO A 157 -8.54 23.84 5.27
C PRO A 157 -8.87 23.75 6.77
N CYS A 158 -7.89 24.08 7.61
CA CYS A 158 -7.98 23.91 9.07
C CYS A 158 -7.49 25.16 9.82
N ALA A 159 -8.14 26.32 9.64
CA ALA A 159 -7.73 27.56 10.30
C ALA A 159 -7.65 27.42 11.83
N SER A 160 -8.64 26.78 12.46
CA SER A 160 -8.69 26.60 13.92
C SER A 160 -7.67 25.60 14.46
N ARG A 161 -7.08 24.74 13.61
CA ARG A 161 -6.12 23.73 14.06
C ARG A 161 -4.82 24.33 14.60
N SER A 162 -4.36 25.45 14.06
CA SER A 162 -3.10 26.08 14.50
C SER A 162 -3.12 26.40 15.98
N VAL A 163 -4.25 26.91 16.49
CA VAL A 163 -4.46 27.19 17.92
C VAL A 163 -4.37 25.91 18.75
N LEU A 164 -5.00 24.82 18.30
CA LEU A 164 -4.94 23.53 18.98
C LEU A 164 -3.52 22.95 19.00
N VAL A 165 -2.80 23.03 17.88
CA VAL A 165 -1.40 22.62 17.75
C VAL A 165 -0.50 23.43 18.68
N GLU A 166 -0.66 24.74 18.73
CA GLU A 166 0.11 25.61 19.62
C GLU A 166 -0.13 25.26 21.10
N LYS A 167 -1.39 25.12 21.51
CA LYS A 167 -1.76 24.85 22.90
C LYS A 167 -1.32 23.46 23.35
N VAL A 168 -1.60 22.41 22.56
CA VAL A 168 -1.17 21.03 22.89
C VAL A 168 0.36 20.91 22.83
N GLY A 169 1.00 21.56 21.85
CA GLY A 169 2.44 21.63 21.74
C GLY A 169 3.05 22.25 23.00
N THR A 170 2.54 23.40 23.44
CA THR A 170 3.01 24.07 24.67
C THR A 170 2.86 23.18 25.90
N MET A 171 1.72 22.49 26.06
CA MET A 171 1.54 21.54 27.16
C MET A 171 2.51 20.37 27.08
N LEU A 172 2.76 19.84 25.89
CA LEU A 172 3.73 18.77 25.68
C LEU A 172 5.15 19.20 26.11
N MET A 173 5.58 20.41 25.74
CA MET A 173 6.90 20.95 26.10
C MET A 173 7.04 21.19 27.61
N ASN A 174 5.97 21.62 28.28
CA ASN A 174 6.00 22.03 29.69
C ASN A 174 5.56 20.92 30.67
N SER A 175 5.06 19.78 30.16
CA SER A 175 4.52 18.70 30.99
C SER A 175 5.57 17.98 31.84
N ALA A 176 5.19 17.69 33.09
CA ALA A 176 5.93 16.78 33.96
C ALA A 176 5.97 15.35 33.38
N ASP A 177 6.95 14.54 33.81
CA ASP A 177 7.21 13.20 33.26
C ASP A 177 5.98 12.29 33.29
N ASP A 178 5.16 12.40 34.34
CA ASP A 178 3.96 11.58 34.54
C ASP A 178 2.78 11.99 33.65
N GLN A 179 2.74 13.23 33.16
CA GLN A 179 1.70 13.76 32.26
C GLN A 179 2.10 13.68 30.79
N ARG A 180 3.41 13.59 30.52
CA ARG A 180 3.96 13.63 29.17
C ARG A 180 3.39 12.55 28.26
N GLU A 181 3.12 11.36 28.78
CA GLU A 181 2.53 10.27 28.00
C GLU A 181 1.15 10.62 27.43
N ILE A 182 0.32 11.31 28.22
CA ILE A 182 -1.01 11.77 27.78
C ILE A 182 -0.86 12.78 26.64
N PHE A 183 -0.01 13.80 26.83
CA PHE A 183 0.18 14.84 25.83
C PHE A 183 0.87 14.34 24.56
N VAL A 184 1.79 13.38 24.65
CA VAL A 184 2.37 12.71 23.47
C VAL A 184 1.27 12.02 22.68
N ARG A 185 0.39 11.27 23.33
CA ARG A 185 -0.71 10.55 22.67
C ARG A 185 -1.73 11.49 22.02
N LEU A 186 -2.04 12.62 22.66
CA LEU A 186 -2.90 13.67 22.07
C LEU A 186 -2.20 14.32 20.87
N TRP A 187 -0.92 14.66 21.03
CA TRP A 187 -0.09 15.27 20.01
C TRP A 187 0.02 14.39 18.76
N LEU A 188 0.31 13.10 18.90
CA LEU A 188 0.44 12.19 17.76
C LEU A 188 -0.87 12.02 16.96
N ARG A 189 -2.03 12.21 17.60
CA ARG A 189 -3.33 12.23 16.89
C ARG A 189 -3.54 13.52 16.11
N LEU A 190 -3.14 14.65 16.69
CA LEU A 190 -3.30 16.00 16.15
C LEU A 190 -2.27 16.37 15.07
N ALA A 191 -1.03 15.90 15.22
CA ALA A 191 0.10 16.33 14.44
C ALA A 191 -0.02 15.92 12.97
N HIS A 192 0.50 16.80 12.12
CA HIS A 192 0.77 16.55 10.72
C HIS A 192 2.28 16.40 10.57
N TRP A 193 2.73 15.53 9.67
CA TRP A 193 4.15 15.21 9.50
C TRP A 193 5.01 16.41 9.07
N ASP A 194 4.40 17.49 8.54
CA ASP A 194 5.09 18.74 8.20
C ASP A 194 5.17 19.76 9.36
N ASP A 195 4.41 19.57 10.44
CA ASP A 195 4.37 20.56 11.52
C ASP A 195 5.79 20.77 12.07
N SER A 196 6.17 22.03 12.27
CA SER A 196 7.53 22.40 12.72
C SER A 196 7.87 21.78 14.08
N ILE A 197 6.93 21.84 15.03
CA ILE A 197 7.07 21.23 16.36
C ILE A 197 7.29 19.72 16.24
N GLN A 198 6.50 19.05 15.40
CA GLN A 198 6.60 17.60 15.24
C GLN A 198 7.93 17.19 14.60
N ARG A 199 8.40 17.93 13.59
CA ARG A 199 9.74 17.70 13.00
C ARG A 199 10.86 17.95 14.01
N GLY A 200 10.72 18.97 14.87
CA GLY A 200 11.63 19.23 15.98
C GLY A 200 11.69 18.07 16.97
N LEU A 201 10.53 17.60 17.43
CA LEU A 201 10.40 16.49 18.38
C LEU A 201 10.99 15.18 17.84
N VAL A 202 10.82 14.89 16.55
CA VAL A 202 11.37 13.67 15.91
C VAL A 202 12.87 13.76 15.68
N SER A 203 13.44 14.98 15.61
CA SER A 203 14.85 15.20 15.34
C SER A 203 15.70 15.41 16.60
N ASP A 204 15.09 15.93 17.67
CA ASP A 204 15.77 16.27 18.91
C ASP A 204 15.76 15.12 19.93
N HIS A 205 16.83 14.32 19.91
CA HIS A 205 17.04 13.21 20.87
C HIS A 205 17.18 13.67 22.32
N ARG A 206 17.43 14.96 22.58
CA ARG A 206 17.55 15.51 23.94
C ARG A 206 16.21 15.96 24.49
N HIS A 207 15.18 16.04 23.64
CA HIS A 207 13.87 16.47 24.07
C HIS A 207 13.25 15.46 25.05
N PRO A 208 12.70 15.88 26.21
CA PRO A 208 12.13 14.96 27.21
C PRO A 208 10.98 14.09 26.70
N ALA A 209 10.29 14.52 25.63
CA ALA A 209 9.23 13.75 24.98
C ALA A 209 9.72 12.75 23.92
N TYR A 210 10.99 12.80 23.51
CA TYR A 210 11.53 11.96 22.43
C TYR A 210 11.34 10.47 22.73
N SER A 211 11.80 10.01 23.90
CA SER A 211 11.72 8.59 24.28
C SER A 211 10.26 8.10 24.40
N VAL A 212 9.37 8.93 24.94
CA VAL A 212 7.94 8.63 25.10
C VAL A 212 7.25 8.54 23.73
N LEU A 213 7.57 9.47 22.82
CA LEU A 213 7.04 9.51 21.45
C LEU A 213 7.44 8.27 20.64
N PHE A 214 8.71 7.87 20.66
CA PHE A 214 9.16 6.66 19.96
C PHE A 214 8.67 5.36 20.62
N LYS A 215 8.50 5.34 21.95
CA LYS A 215 7.83 4.24 22.66
C LYS A 215 6.38 4.09 22.20
N GLU A 216 5.65 5.20 22.05
CA GLU A 216 4.27 5.21 21.57
C GLU A 216 4.18 4.74 20.11
N PHE A 217 5.03 5.24 19.21
CA PHE A 217 5.06 4.79 17.81
C PHE A 217 5.26 3.28 17.66
N ARG A 218 6.10 2.66 18.49
CA ARG A 218 6.29 1.20 18.47
C ARG A 218 5.01 0.45 18.87
N ARG A 219 4.36 0.90 19.94
CA ARG A 219 3.29 0.15 20.62
C ARG A 219 1.88 0.41 20.08
N THR A 220 1.64 1.58 19.51
CA THR A 220 0.29 2.03 19.18
C THR A 220 -0.33 1.26 18.01
N ASP A 221 -1.62 1.00 18.10
CA ASP A 221 -2.47 0.51 17.00
C ASP A 221 -3.55 1.54 16.63
N ASP A 222 -3.39 2.77 17.11
CA ASP A 222 -4.31 3.88 16.85
C ASP A 222 -4.23 4.29 15.37
N PRO A 223 -5.37 4.32 14.64
CA PRO A 223 -5.39 4.65 13.21
C PRO A 223 -4.77 6.00 12.87
N ALA A 224 -4.98 7.04 13.68
CA ALA A 224 -4.45 8.39 13.42
C ALA A 224 -2.92 8.42 13.54
N VAL A 225 -2.37 7.64 14.48
CA VAL A 225 -0.91 7.55 14.65
C VAL A 225 -0.28 6.69 13.55
N LEU A 226 -0.95 5.62 13.11
CA LEU A 226 -0.51 4.81 11.96
C LEU A 226 -0.54 5.62 10.65
N GLU A 227 -1.54 6.48 10.48
CA GLU A 227 -1.64 7.41 9.35
C GLU A 227 -0.47 8.41 9.36
N LEU A 228 -0.14 8.97 10.53
CA LEU A 228 1.02 9.85 10.69
C LEU A 228 2.34 9.11 10.33
N LEU A 229 2.51 7.88 10.79
CA LEU A 229 3.66 7.02 10.46
C LEU A 229 3.75 6.71 8.96
N ALA A 230 2.63 6.41 8.30
CA ALA A 230 2.58 6.19 6.87
C ALA A 230 2.96 7.47 6.08
N GLY A 231 2.56 8.64 6.57
CA GLY A 231 2.94 9.93 5.98
C GLY A 231 4.44 10.20 6.01
N TYR A 232 5.12 9.85 7.12
CA TYR A 232 6.58 9.94 7.22
C TYR A 232 7.30 9.10 6.17
N LEU A 233 6.83 7.87 5.96
CA LEU A 233 7.39 6.95 4.99
C LEU A 233 7.31 7.51 3.56
N ILE A 234 6.17 8.12 3.21
CA ILE A 234 5.91 8.59 1.84
C ILE A 234 6.67 9.88 1.51
N ARG A 235 6.96 10.75 2.47
CA ARG A 235 7.58 12.06 2.21
C ARG A 235 9.10 12.12 2.28
N ASN A 236 9.78 11.02 2.60
CA ASN A 236 11.25 10.95 2.73
C ASN A 236 11.82 12.02 3.70
N THR A 237 11.06 12.35 4.74
CA THR A 237 11.50 13.19 5.87
C THR A 237 11.76 12.37 7.13
N SER A 238 11.86 11.05 6.98
CA SER A 238 11.94 10.11 8.10
C SER A 238 13.32 10.09 8.74
N ASN A 239 13.38 10.27 10.05
CA ASN A 239 14.54 9.92 10.88
C ASN A 239 14.79 8.39 10.78
N ASN A 240 16.05 7.96 10.77
CA ASN A 240 16.44 6.54 10.76
C ASN A 240 15.67 5.71 11.80
N LEU A 241 15.48 6.23 13.02
CA LEU A 241 14.75 5.52 14.07
C LEU A 241 13.27 5.29 13.71
N LEU A 242 12.63 6.21 12.96
CA LEU A 242 11.27 5.98 12.45
C LEU A 242 11.26 4.91 11.37
N THR A 243 12.26 4.89 10.49
CA THR A 243 12.37 3.85 9.45
C THR A 243 12.58 2.46 10.06
N GLU A 244 13.33 2.36 11.16
CA GLU A 244 13.49 1.11 11.92
C GLU A 244 12.15 0.66 12.52
N ILE A 245 11.41 1.55 13.18
CA ILE A 245 10.08 1.24 13.72
C ILE A 245 9.13 0.76 12.63
N LEU A 246 9.09 1.46 11.49
CA LEU A 246 8.25 1.10 10.35
C LEU A 246 8.63 -0.26 9.78
N ALA A 247 9.93 -0.57 9.70
CA ALA A 247 10.43 -1.84 9.20
C ALA A 247 10.04 -3.03 10.11
N GLU A 248 10.03 -2.82 11.42
CA GLU A 248 9.76 -3.87 12.41
C GLU A 248 8.27 -4.08 12.69
N LYS A 249 7.41 -3.08 12.48
CA LYS A 249 6.01 -3.12 12.90
C LYS A 249 5.14 -4.01 11.99
N PRO A 250 4.59 -5.15 12.47
CA PRO A 250 3.83 -6.11 11.64
C PRO A 250 2.34 -5.74 11.49
N ASN A 251 1.96 -4.49 11.72
CA ASN A 251 0.55 -4.10 11.80
C ASN A 251 -0.05 -3.90 10.39
N HIS A 252 -1.01 -4.74 9.98
CA HIS A 252 -1.68 -4.66 8.67
C HIS A 252 -2.43 -3.32 8.44
N ARG A 253 -2.93 -2.67 9.49
CA ARG A 253 -3.57 -1.34 9.37
C ARG A 253 -2.59 -0.28 8.89
N LEU A 254 -1.30 -0.42 9.22
CA LEU A 254 -0.26 0.47 8.68
C LEU A 254 -0.14 0.33 7.15
N ALA A 255 -0.20 -0.89 6.62
CA ALA A 255 -0.19 -1.12 5.17
C ALA A 255 -1.41 -0.48 4.49
N ILE A 256 -2.58 -0.53 5.12
CA ILE A 256 -3.80 0.14 4.64
C ILE A 256 -3.61 1.67 4.63
N GLN A 257 -3.03 2.26 5.68
CA GLN A 257 -2.74 3.70 5.71
C GLN A 257 -1.73 4.13 4.64
N ILE A 258 -0.67 3.33 4.41
CA ILE A 258 0.27 3.55 3.31
C ILE A 258 -0.49 3.56 1.97
N ALA A 259 -1.37 2.58 1.75
CA ALA A 259 -2.15 2.46 0.52
C ALA A 259 -3.09 3.65 0.29
N HIS A 260 -3.75 4.17 1.33
CA HIS A 260 -4.60 5.36 1.23
C HIS A 260 -3.82 6.62 0.86
N LEU A 261 -2.61 6.78 1.41
CA LEU A 261 -1.74 7.92 1.10
C LEU A 261 -1.05 7.80 -0.28
N MET A 262 -1.07 6.62 -0.92
CA MET A 262 -0.59 6.38 -2.29
C MET A 262 -1.61 6.78 -3.36
N SER A 263 -2.13 8.00 -3.26
CA SER A 263 -2.99 8.63 -4.28
C SER A 263 -2.30 8.66 -5.66
N PRO A 264 -3.03 8.78 -6.78
CA PRO A 264 -2.41 8.89 -8.11
C PRO A 264 -1.33 9.98 -8.22
N LYS A 265 -1.45 11.07 -7.45
CA LYS A 265 -0.49 12.19 -7.44
C LYS A 265 0.79 11.88 -6.65
N THR A 266 0.70 11.09 -5.59
CA THR A 266 1.81 10.78 -4.66
C THR A 266 2.46 9.43 -4.94
N ARG A 267 1.80 8.56 -5.70
CA ARG A 267 2.19 7.16 -5.96
C ARG A 267 3.62 7.00 -6.47
N ALA A 268 4.04 7.78 -7.46
CA ALA A 268 5.38 7.65 -8.03
C ALA A 268 6.49 7.98 -7.01
N ALA A 269 6.28 9.03 -6.22
CA ALA A 269 7.20 9.41 -5.14
C ALA A 269 7.20 8.35 -4.03
N ALA A 270 6.03 7.85 -3.64
CA ALA A 270 5.89 6.79 -2.65
C ALA A 270 6.63 5.51 -3.07
N ILE A 271 6.45 5.05 -4.32
CA ILE A 271 7.14 3.87 -4.86
C ILE A 271 8.66 4.06 -4.81
N LYS A 272 9.17 5.23 -5.25
CA LYS A 272 10.61 5.53 -5.22
C LYS A 272 11.18 5.51 -3.79
N HIS A 273 10.42 5.96 -2.80
CA HIS A 273 10.86 5.93 -1.41
C HIS A 273 10.76 4.53 -0.81
N LEU A 274 9.67 3.80 -1.08
CA LEU A 274 9.50 2.43 -0.62
C LEU A 274 10.61 1.47 -1.12
N SER A 275 11.15 1.71 -2.32
CA SER A 275 12.22 0.89 -2.91
C SER A 275 13.60 1.10 -2.29
N ILE A 276 13.83 2.22 -1.60
CA ILE A 276 15.06 2.46 -0.84
C ILE A 276 14.93 2.06 0.64
N CYS A 277 13.71 1.88 1.14
CA CYS A 277 13.45 1.48 2.52
C CYS A 277 13.76 0.00 2.77
N SER A 278 14.08 -0.33 4.04
CA SER A 278 14.10 -1.71 4.50
C SER A 278 12.75 -2.40 4.29
N PRO A 279 12.71 -3.73 4.08
CA PRO A 279 11.46 -4.47 3.94
C PRO A 279 10.56 -4.32 5.17
N LEU A 280 9.35 -3.81 4.95
CA LEU A 280 8.38 -3.50 6.00
C LEU A 280 7.66 -4.76 6.46
N ALA A 281 7.66 -5.01 7.78
CA ALA A 281 6.97 -6.16 8.36
C ALA A 281 5.45 -6.14 8.09
N CYS A 282 4.83 -4.96 8.03
CA CYS A 282 3.40 -4.81 7.73
C CYS A 282 2.98 -5.25 6.32
N LEU A 283 3.93 -5.50 5.40
CA LEU A 283 3.67 -5.92 4.01
C LEU A 283 3.95 -7.41 3.75
N ARG A 284 4.32 -8.20 4.78
CA ARG A 284 4.77 -9.59 4.62
C ARG A 284 3.65 -10.61 4.40
N ASP A 285 2.42 -10.31 4.81
CA ASP A 285 1.28 -11.24 4.74
C ASP A 285 0.08 -10.65 3.96
N PRO A 286 0.15 -10.60 2.61
CA PRO A 286 -0.89 -9.98 1.78
C PRO A 286 -2.30 -10.54 2.01
N PRO A 287 -2.52 -11.87 2.09
CA PRO A 287 -3.86 -12.42 2.28
C PRO A 287 -4.61 -11.79 3.47
N SER A 288 -3.94 -11.64 4.61
CA SER A 288 -4.52 -11.04 5.82
C SER A 288 -4.79 -9.54 5.67
N ILE A 289 -3.94 -8.82 4.93
CA ILE A 289 -4.06 -7.37 4.72
C ILE A 289 -5.20 -7.05 3.73
N LEU A 290 -5.30 -7.86 2.65
CA LEU A 290 -6.23 -7.61 1.54
C LEU A 290 -7.67 -8.01 1.87
N ALA A 291 -7.87 -8.82 2.91
CA ALA A 291 -9.19 -9.19 3.39
C ALA A 291 -10.03 -7.93 3.69
N ASN A 292 -11.22 -7.86 3.11
CA ASN A 292 -12.20 -6.78 3.29
C ASN A 292 -11.77 -5.39 2.75
N GLN A 293 -10.72 -5.30 1.91
CA GLN A 293 -10.32 -4.03 1.31
C GLN A 293 -10.97 -3.82 -0.06
N THR A 294 -11.19 -2.54 -0.42
CA THR A 294 -11.63 -2.18 -1.77
C THR A 294 -10.55 -2.52 -2.80
N PHE A 295 -10.95 -2.79 -4.04
CA PHE A 295 -10.00 -3.14 -5.11
C PHE A 295 -8.93 -2.06 -5.33
N GLU A 296 -9.29 -0.77 -5.17
CA GLU A 296 -8.33 0.34 -5.26
C GLU A 296 -7.25 0.27 -4.17
N VAL A 297 -7.65 0.00 -2.92
CA VAL A 297 -6.72 -0.16 -1.80
C VAL A 297 -5.84 -1.40 -2.00
N GLN A 298 -6.41 -2.51 -2.48
CA GLN A 298 -5.66 -3.72 -2.81
C GLN A 298 -4.57 -3.45 -3.86
N CYS A 299 -4.90 -2.72 -4.93
CA CYS A 299 -3.93 -2.30 -5.95
C CYS A 299 -2.77 -1.48 -5.36
N SER A 300 -3.07 -0.50 -4.49
CA SER A 300 -2.04 0.30 -3.82
C SER A 300 -1.17 -0.55 -2.87
N ILE A 301 -1.76 -1.50 -2.13
CA ILE A 301 -1.01 -2.44 -1.28
C ILE A 301 -0.04 -3.28 -2.13
N TRP A 302 -0.50 -3.83 -3.26
CA TRP A 302 0.36 -4.63 -4.15
C TRP A 302 1.49 -3.83 -4.77
N LEU A 303 1.27 -2.56 -5.13
CA LEU A 303 2.35 -1.67 -5.55
C LEU A 303 3.35 -1.39 -4.42
N ALA A 304 2.88 -1.20 -3.19
CA ALA A 304 3.76 -1.04 -2.04
C ALA A 304 4.61 -2.30 -1.80
N ILE A 305 4.00 -3.49 -1.90
CA ILE A 305 4.70 -4.78 -1.82
C ILE A 305 5.75 -4.91 -2.93
N ALA A 306 5.39 -4.61 -4.19
CA ALA A 306 6.32 -4.70 -5.31
C ALA A 306 7.51 -3.74 -5.18
N ALA A 307 7.28 -2.54 -4.66
CA ALA A 307 8.34 -1.56 -4.42
C ALA A 307 9.28 -1.97 -3.27
N ASN A 308 8.75 -2.56 -2.20
CA ASN A 308 9.49 -2.74 -0.94
C ASN A 308 9.95 -4.19 -0.65
N SER A 309 9.27 -5.20 -1.19
CA SER A 309 9.57 -6.60 -0.91
C SER A 309 10.78 -7.10 -1.70
N ARG A 310 11.63 -7.88 -1.02
CA ARG A 310 12.70 -8.66 -1.66
C ARG A 310 12.24 -10.07 -2.06
N ASN A 311 11.03 -10.47 -1.68
CA ASN A 311 10.47 -11.76 -2.02
C ASN A 311 9.80 -11.68 -3.40
N LEU A 312 10.55 -12.06 -4.44
CA LEU A 312 10.04 -12.06 -5.81
C LEU A 312 8.76 -12.90 -5.95
N GLY A 313 8.68 -14.06 -5.29
CA GLY A 313 7.51 -14.94 -5.36
C GLY A 313 6.22 -14.25 -4.95
N GLN A 314 6.26 -13.48 -3.85
CA GLN A 314 5.14 -12.69 -3.37
C GLN A 314 4.71 -11.63 -4.39
N VAL A 315 5.68 -10.94 -5.02
CA VAL A 315 5.39 -9.91 -6.03
C VAL A 315 4.78 -10.53 -7.29
N LEU A 316 5.34 -11.63 -7.79
CA LEU A 316 4.83 -12.31 -8.97
C LEU A 316 3.44 -12.91 -8.73
N GLN A 317 3.20 -13.47 -7.54
CA GLN A 317 1.88 -13.94 -7.14
C GLN A 317 0.85 -12.81 -7.22
N GLY A 318 1.13 -11.65 -6.62
CA GLY A 318 0.25 -10.49 -6.67
C GLY A 318 0.01 -9.98 -8.09
N ALA A 319 1.05 -9.89 -8.90
CA ALA A 319 0.94 -9.48 -10.30
C ALA A 319 0.04 -10.44 -11.10
N ILE A 320 0.20 -11.76 -10.92
CA ILE A 320 -0.66 -12.77 -11.54
C ILE A 320 -2.11 -12.64 -11.09
N LEU A 321 -2.36 -12.53 -9.78
CA LEU A 321 -3.71 -12.37 -9.22
C LEU A 321 -4.41 -11.13 -9.80
N LEU A 322 -3.72 -9.98 -9.84
CA LEU A 322 -4.28 -8.75 -10.39
C LEU A 322 -4.48 -8.81 -11.91
N SER A 323 -3.61 -9.51 -12.65
CA SER A 323 -3.75 -9.68 -14.11
C SER A 323 -4.99 -10.49 -14.49
N GLN A 324 -5.43 -11.39 -13.61
CA GLN A 324 -6.61 -12.25 -13.79
C GLN A 324 -7.91 -11.52 -13.42
N SER A 325 -7.83 -10.34 -12.79
CA SER A 325 -9.01 -9.52 -12.54
C SER A 325 -9.61 -9.04 -13.87
N ALA A 326 -10.95 -8.93 -13.94
CA ALA A 326 -11.62 -8.42 -15.14
C ALA A 326 -11.34 -6.92 -15.41
N SER A 327 -10.66 -6.23 -14.49
CA SER A 327 -10.42 -4.78 -14.57
C SER A 327 -9.16 -4.44 -15.37
N SER A 328 -9.24 -3.40 -16.21
CA SER A 328 -8.05 -2.81 -16.84
C SER A 328 -7.07 -2.27 -15.82
N ALA A 329 -7.55 -1.70 -14.71
CA ALA A 329 -6.72 -1.17 -13.64
C ALA A 329 -5.89 -2.27 -12.96
N GLY A 330 -6.43 -3.48 -12.80
CA GLY A 330 -5.67 -4.63 -12.26
C GLY A 330 -4.51 -5.04 -13.16
N ARG A 331 -4.73 -5.04 -14.49
CA ARG A 331 -3.69 -5.34 -15.48
C ARG A 331 -2.61 -4.25 -15.53
N GLU A 332 -3.00 -2.98 -15.42
CA GLU A 332 -2.06 -1.86 -15.33
C GLU A 332 -1.18 -1.98 -14.08
N VAL A 333 -1.77 -2.28 -12.93
CA VAL A 333 -1.03 -2.47 -11.68
C VAL A 333 -0.11 -3.69 -11.77
N ALA A 334 -0.59 -4.82 -12.31
CA ALA A 334 0.23 -6.01 -12.52
C ALA A 334 1.46 -5.73 -13.41
N ALA A 335 1.28 -4.99 -14.51
CA ALA A 335 2.37 -4.54 -15.36
C ALA A 335 3.35 -3.64 -14.58
N LYS A 336 2.83 -2.67 -13.82
CA LYS A 336 3.64 -1.76 -13.02
C LYS A 336 4.41 -2.47 -11.91
N MET A 337 3.86 -3.53 -11.32
CA MET A 337 4.56 -4.35 -10.32
C MET A 337 5.82 -4.98 -10.90
N LEU A 338 5.77 -5.52 -12.13
CA LEU A 338 6.96 -6.08 -12.79
C LEU A 338 8.02 -5.01 -13.09
N GLU A 339 7.58 -3.79 -13.44
CA GLU A 339 8.48 -2.67 -13.72
C GLU A 339 9.29 -2.24 -12.47
N ILE A 340 8.63 -2.22 -11.30
CA ILE A 340 9.21 -1.65 -10.06
C ILE A 340 9.84 -2.70 -9.14
N CYS A 341 9.57 -3.98 -9.37
CA CYS A 341 10.10 -5.05 -8.52
C CYS A 341 11.62 -5.16 -8.59
N HIS A 342 12.21 -5.78 -7.58
CA HIS A 342 13.62 -6.12 -7.63
C HIS A 342 13.89 -7.10 -8.78
N LYS A 343 14.73 -6.70 -9.74
CA LYS A 343 15.05 -7.51 -10.91
C LYS A 343 15.86 -8.73 -10.47
N PRO A 344 15.38 -9.97 -10.71
CA PRO A 344 16.16 -11.15 -10.40
C PRO A 344 17.34 -11.29 -11.36
N THR A 345 18.40 -11.93 -10.89
CA THR A 345 19.51 -12.30 -11.79
C THR A 345 19.10 -13.45 -12.72
N ILE A 346 19.83 -13.62 -13.83
CA ILE A 346 19.62 -14.73 -14.76
C ILE A 346 19.72 -16.06 -14.03
N GLU A 347 20.71 -16.22 -13.13
CA GLU A 347 20.89 -17.43 -12.32
C GLU A 347 19.68 -17.73 -11.45
N GLN A 348 19.09 -16.71 -10.82
CA GLN A 348 17.92 -16.87 -9.94
C GLN A 348 16.69 -17.32 -10.72
N VAL A 349 16.39 -16.66 -11.85
CA VAL A 349 15.24 -17.01 -12.71
C VAL A 349 15.39 -18.43 -13.25
N VAL A 350 16.56 -18.76 -13.79
CA VAL A 350 16.76 -20.06 -14.39
C VAL A 350 16.73 -21.18 -13.35
N SER A 351 17.36 -20.98 -12.19
CA SER A 351 17.29 -21.95 -11.11
C SER A 351 15.84 -22.19 -10.69
N ALA A 352 15.06 -21.12 -10.50
CA ALA A 352 13.64 -21.24 -10.13
C ALA A 352 12.82 -22.05 -11.15
N ILE A 353 13.04 -21.82 -12.46
CA ILE A 353 12.34 -22.56 -13.53
C ILE A 353 12.75 -24.04 -13.56
N GLN A 354 14.02 -24.36 -13.37
CA GLN A 354 14.48 -25.75 -13.30
C GLN A 354 13.88 -26.49 -12.10
N PHE A 355 13.83 -25.83 -10.95
CA PHE A 355 13.20 -26.40 -9.76
C PHE A 355 11.70 -26.65 -10.01
N ALA A 356 11.00 -25.73 -10.66
CA ALA A 356 9.59 -25.93 -11.02
C ALA A 356 9.35 -27.14 -11.93
N HIS A 357 10.26 -27.43 -12.86
CA HIS A 357 10.17 -28.63 -13.70
C HIS A 357 10.46 -29.95 -12.96
N SER A 358 11.16 -29.91 -11.81
CA SER A 358 11.62 -31.12 -11.13
C SER A 358 10.85 -31.49 -9.87
N LYS A 359 10.33 -30.51 -9.09
CA LYS A 359 9.60 -30.75 -7.83
C LYS A 359 8.60 -29.62 -7.51
N MET A 360 7.56 -29.94 -6.72
CA MET A 360 6.66 -28.95 -6.10
C MET A 360 7.11 -28.66 -4.66
N SER A 361 7.71 -27.49 -4.43
CA SER A 361 8.10 -26.91 -3.13
C SER A 361 7.79 -25.41 -3.10
N ASP A 362 7.98 -24.68 -2.00
CA ASP A 362 7.74 -23.22 -1.98
C ASP A 362 8.66 -22.43 -2.93
N GLU A 363 9.94 -22.83 -3.09
CA GLU A 363 10.82 -22.26 -4.13
C GLU A 363 10.32 -22.57 -5.55
N SER A 364 9.61 -23.69 -5.70
CA SER A 364 8.91 -24.03 -6.93
C SER A 364 7.81 -23.01 -7.25
N ALA A 365 7.21 -22.34 -6.27
CA ALA A 365 6.18 -21.34 -6.52
C ALA A 365 6.70 -20.19 -7.40
N VAL A 366 7.94 -19.73 -7.19
CA VAL A 366 8.56 -18.68 -8.02
C VAL A 366 8.69 -19.15 -9.46
N GLY A 367 9.23 -20.36 -9.69
CA GLY A 367 9.35 -20.93 -11.03
C GLY A 367 8.00 -21.10 -11.72
N HIS A 368 6.98 -21.56 -10.99
CA HIS A 368 5.61 -21.66 -11.50
C HIS A 368 5.04 -20.28 -11.89
N TYR A 369 5.31 -19.23 -11.11
CA TYR A 369 4.89 -17.88 -11.46
C TYR A 369 5.64 -17.33 -12.67
N LEU A 370 6.95 -17.61 -12.80
CA LEU A 370 7.72 -17.24 -13.98
C LEU A 370 7.19 -17.93 -15.25
N LEU A 371 6.84 -19.22 -15.17
CA LEU A 371 6.19 -19.95 -16.28
C LEU A 371 4.83 -19.35 -16.62
N LYS A 372 4.03 -18.94 -15.62
CA LYS A 372 2.77 -18.21 -15.87
C LYS A 372 2.99 -16.84 -16.50
N LEU A 373 4.04 -16.10 -16.13
CA LEU A 373 4.37 -14.84 -16.78
C LEU A 373 4.73 -15.04 -18.25
N GLN A 374 5.35 -16.16 -18.63
CA GLN A 374 5.63 -16.43 -20.05
C GLN A 374 4.35 -16.52 -20.90
N THR A 375 3.19 -16.85 -20.33
CA THR A 375 1.93 -16.81 -21.08
C THR A 375 1.47 -15.37 -21.35
N TRP A 376 2.07 -14.36 -20.70
CA TRP A 376 1.75 -12.96 -20.95
C TRP A 376 2.32 -12.44 -22.26
N PHE A 377 3.33 -13.08 -22.86
CA PHE A 377 3.79 -12.73 -24.21
C PHE A 377 2.66 -12.82 -25.25
N ASP A 378 1.72 -13.75 -25.03
CA ASP A 378 0.56 -14.00 -25.89
C ASP A 378 -0.72 -13.33 -25.36
N SER A 379 -0.63 -12.52 -24.29
CA SER A 379 -1.78 -11.84 -23.68
C SER A 379 -2.42 -10.85 -24.65
N PRO A 380 -3.75 -10.68 -24.68
CA PRO A 380 -4.39 -9.63 -25.46
C PRO A 380 -4.05 -8.22 -24.98
N SER A 381 -3.63 -8.05 -23.71
CA SER A 381 -3.24 -6.76 -23.14
C SER A 381 -1.81 -6.39 -23.54
N SER A 382 -1.65 -5.29 -24.29
CA SER A 382 -0.32 -4.75 -24.64
C SER A 382 0.51 -4.41 -23.41
N LEU A 383 -0.11 -3.82 -22.37
CA LEU A 383 0.57 -3.47 -21.12
C LEU A 383 1.28 -4.67 -20.47
N LEU A 384 0.62 -5.83 -20.42
CA LEU A 384 1.20 -7.04 -19.86
C LEU A 384 2.32 -7.59 -20.76
N ARG A 385 2.14 -7.55 -22.09
CA ARG A 385 3.17 -7.96 -23.06
C ARG A 385 4.43 -7.10 -22.93
N ASP A 386 4.27 -5.78 -22.82
CA ASP A 386 5.38 -4.85 -22.74
C ASP A 386 6.11 -4.98 -21.40
N ALA A 387 5.36 -5.14 -20.30
CA ALA A 387 5.93 -5.36 -18.97
C ALA A 387 6.72 -6.68 -18.88
N VAL A 388 6.22 -7.78 -19.46
CA VAL A 388 6.96 -9.05 -19.44
C VAL A 388 8.20 -9.01 -20.33
N LYS A 389 8.17 -8.31 -21.47
CA LYS A 389 9.34 -8.06 -22.31
C LYS A 389 10.42 -7.27 -21.57
N GLU A 390 10.05 -6.20 -20.88
CA GLU A 390 10.97 -5.38 -20.09
C GLU A 390 11.51 -6.15 -18.87
N PHE A 391 10.67 -6.97 -18.22
CA PHE A 391 11.09 -7.82 -17.10
C PHE A 391 12.17 -8.83 -17.53
N PHE A 392 12.00 -9.46 -18.70
CA PHE A 392 12.96 -10.42 -19.23
C PHE A 392 13.96 -9.82 -20.24
N LYS A 393 14.18 -8.50 -20.29
CA LYS A 393 15.05 -7.89 -21.32
C LYS A 393 16.50 -8.39 -21.34
N GLU A 394 17.00 -8.82 -20.17
CA GLU A 394 18.34 -9.39 -20.01
C GLU A 394 18.42 -10.83 -20.58
N PHE A 395 17.27 -11.45 -20.82
CA PHE A 395 17.12 -12.78 -21.41
C PHE A 395 17.05 -12.66 -22.94
N ASN A 396 18.17 -12.28 -23.54
CA ASN A 396 18.30 -12.12 -24.97
C ASN A 396 19.31 -13.12 -25.57
N LEU A 397 19.25 -13.26 -26.89
CA LEU A 397 20.08 -14.19 -27.64
C LEU A 397 21.57 -13.94 -27.43
N GLN A 398 21.99 -12.68 -27.39
CA GLN A 398 23.40 -12.31 -27.22
C GLN A 398 23.96 -12.82 -25.89
N GLU A 399 23.19 -12.67 -24.81
CA GLU A 399 23.61 -13.13 -23.48
C GLU A 399 23.59 -14.67 -23.37
N LEU A 400 22.63 -15.32 -24.04
CA LEU A 400 22.60 -16.78 -24.15
C LEU A 400 23.85 -17.31 -24.87
N VAL A 401 24.18 -16.78 -26.05
CA VAL A 401 25.38 -17.18 -26.82
C VAL A 401 26.65 -16.94 -26.00
N ARG A 402 26.77 -15.79 -25.33
CA ARG A 402 27.94 -15.43 -24.52
C ARG A 402 28.20 -16.40 -23.36
N ASN A 403 27.15 -16.97 -22.77
CA ASN A 403 27.26 -17.78 -21.55
C ASN A 403 26.97 -19.26 -21.75
N VAL A 404 26.63 -19.73 -22.96
CA VAL A 404 26.20 -21.10 -23.22
C VAL A 404 27.22 -22.17 -22.78
N GLN A 405 28.52 -21.84 -22.80
CA GLN A 405 29.60 -22.73 -22.34
C GLN A 405 29.80 -22.71 -20.81
N LYS A 406 29.39 -21.62 -20.15
CA LYS A 406 29.58 -21.42 -18.71
C LYS A 406 28.42 -21.98 -17.89
N MET A 407 27.24 -22.05 -18.51
CA MET A 407 26.01 -22.47 -17.86
C MET A 407 25.80 -23.99 -18.00
N PRO A 408 25.28 -24.68 -16.96
CA PRO A 408 24.85 -26.07 -17.09
C PRO A 408 23.80 -26.26 -18.19
N ALA A 409 23.76 -27.42 -18.85
CA ALA A 409 22.81 -27.67 -19.95
C ALA A 409 21.32 -27.43 -19.58
N PRO A 410 20.83 -27.78 -18.38
CA PRO A 410 19.47 -27.41 -17.97
C PRO A 410 19.25 -25.89 -17.91
N MET A 411 20.30 -25.11 -17.63
CA MET A 411 20.23 -23.65 -17.51
C MET A 411 20.15 -23.01 -18.89
N CYS A 412 20.97 -23.49 -19.83
CA CYS A 412 20.88 -23.07 -21.23
C CYS A 412 19.50 -23.36 -21.82
N LYS A 413 18.89 -24.52 -21.51
CA LYS A 413 17.54 -24.87 -21.99
C LYS A 413 16.46 -23.91 -21.48
N ALA A 414 16.43 -23.62 -20.18
CA ALA A 414 15.46 -22.70 -19.60
C ALA A 414 15.64 -21.26 -20.13
N MET A 415 16.90 -20.81 -20.27
CA MET A 415 17.21 -19.52 -20.88
C MET A 415 16.76 -19.46 -22.36
N ALA A 416 17.04 -20.51 -23.13
CA ALA A 416 16.62 -20.64 -24.53
C ALA A 416 15.09 -20.57 -24.68
N GLU A 417 14.34 -21.22 -23.80
CA GLU A 417 12.87 -21.16 -23.81
C GLU A 417 12.35 -19.73 -23.64
N ILE A 418 12.94 -18.96 -22.72
CA ILE A 418 12.58 -17.56 -22.50
C ILE A 418 12.96 -16.70 -23.72
N VAL A 419 14.21 -16.83 -24.21
CA VAL A 419 14.70 -16.09 -25.38
C VAL A 419 13.78 -16.31 -26.59
N ARG A 420 13.36 -17.55 -26.83
CA ARG A 420 12.45 -17.93 -27.92
C ARG A 420 11.10 -17.20 -27.88
N ARG A 421 10.62 -16.83 -26.69
CA ARG A 421 9.35 -16.10 -26.54
C ARG A 421 9.51 -14.58 -26.65
N ILE A 422 10.68 -14.05 -26.31
CA ILE A 422 10.95 -12.60 -26.32
C ILE A 422 11.27 -12.12 -27.72
N ASP A 423 12.16 -12.86 -28.41
CA ASP A 423 12.73 -12.46 -29.68
C ASP A 423 12.11 -13.27 -30.82
N SER A 424 11.42 -12.56 -31.71
CA SER A 424 10.80 -13.16 -32.89
C SER A 424 11.78 -13.42 -34.03
N ASP A 425 12.96 -12.77 -34.05
CA ASP A 425 13.98 -12.94 -35.09
C ASP A 425 15.31 -13.45 -34.50
N ILE A 426 15.26 -14.69 -34.01
CA ILE A 426 16.45 -15.39 -33.52
C ILE A 426 17.25 -16.00 -34.68
N THR A 427 16.61 -16.20 -35.84
CA THR A 427 17.21 -16.91 -36.97
C THR A 427 18.34 -16.13 -37.63
N THR A 428 18.13 -14.84 -37.87
CA THR A 428 19.10 -14.01 -38.61
C THR A 428 20.41 -13.82 -37.82
N PRO A 429 20.39 -13.47 -36.52
CA PRO A 429 21.62 -13.32 -35.76
C PRO A 429 22.36 -14.64 -35.56
N LEU A 430 21.65 -15.76 -35.34
CA LEU A 430 22.29 -17.09 -35.22
C LEU A 430 22.95 -17.54 -36.53
N ALA A 431 22.34 -17.25 -37.69
CA ALA A 431 22.99 -17.51 -38.98
C ALA A 431 24.31 -16.72 -39.09
N ALA A 432 24.31 -15.45 -38.72
CA ALA A 432 25.52 -14.63 -38.70
C ALA A 432 26.59 -15.15 -37.71
N GLU A 433 26.18 -15.74 -36.58
CA GLU A 433 27.10 -16.39 -35.65
C GLU A 433 27.69 -17.70 -36.21
N LEU A 434 26.91 -18.49 -36.97
CA LEU A 434 27.40 -19.68 -37.68
C LEU A 434 28.37 -19.33 -38.81
N ASP A 435 28.19 -18.20 -39.48
CA ASP A 435 29.10 -17.71 -40.54
C ASP A 435 30.31 -16.96 -39.97
N SER A 436 30.40 -16.81 -38.65
CA SER A 436 31.49 -16.08 -38.01
C SER A 436 32.85 -16.70 -38.34
N PRO A 437 33.90 -15.91 -38.64
CA PRO A 437 35.25 -16.46 -38.85
C PRO A 437 35.85 -17.08 -37.59
N ALA A 438 35.33 -16.74 -36.41
CA ALA A 438 35.82 -17.25 -35.14
C ALA A 438 35.20 -18.62 -34.80
N PRO A 439 36.00 -19.71 -34.71
CA PRO A 439 35.48 -21.05 -34.47
C PRO A 439 34.64 -21.19 -33.20
N LYS A 440 35.04 -20.48 -32.13
CA LYS A 440 34.32 -20.46 -30.85
C LYS A 440 32.88 -19.95 -31.01
N ARG A 441 32.68 -18.88 -31.78
CA ARG A 441 31.34 -18.30 -32.01
C ARG A 441 30.44 -19.28 -32.77
N ARG A 442 30.99 -19.97 -33.77
CA ARG A 442 30.28 -21.04 -34.49
C ARG A 442 29.85 -22.17 -33.54
N LEU A 443 30.75 -22.66 -32.68
CA LEU A 443 30.44 -23.69 -31.69
C LEU A 443 29.37 -23.23 -30.67
N ASP A 444 29.48 -21.99 -30.17
CA ASP A 444 28.51 -21.41 -29.25
C ASP A 444 27.13 -21.31 -29.92
N ALA A 445 27.07 -20.84 -31.17
CA ALA A 445 25.84 -20.78 -31.96
C ALA A 445 25.20 -22.16 -32.17
N MET A 446 25.99 -23.16 -32.54
CA MET A 446 25.54 -24.56 -32.69
C MET A 446 24.93 -25.09 -31.40
N GLN A 447 25.55 -24.81 -30.25
CA GLN A 447 25.01 -25.22 -28.96
C GLN A 447 23.70 -24.48 -28.63
N VAL A 448 23.62 -23.17 -28.91
CA VAL A 448 22.39 -22.39 -28.71
C VAL A 448 21.26 -22.88 -29.63
N ILE A 449 21.54 -23.18 -30.90
CA ILE A 449 20.58 -23.79 -31.85
C ILE A 449 20.04 -25.11 -31.31
N GLN A 450 20.90 -25.95 -30.73
CA GLN A 450 20.46 -27.19 -30.10
C GLN A 450 19.53 -26.92 -28.89
N HIS A 451 19.83 -25.92 -28.05
CA HIS A 451 19.01 -25.59 -26.89
C HIS A 451 17.67 -24.94 -27.24
N LEU A 452 17.61 -24.19 -28.35
CA LEU A 452 16.39 -23.58 -28.88
C LEU A 452 15.52 -24.55 -29.69
N ASP A 453 16.01 -25.77 -29.93
CA ASP A 453 15.38 -26.78 -30.79
C ASP A 453 15.16 -26.29 -32.24
N LEU A 454 16.17 -25.59 -32.80
CA LEU A 454 16.12 -25.02 -34.14
C LEU A 454 16.97 -25.77 -35.17
N ILE A 455 17.43 -27.00 -34.85
CA ILE A 455 18.35 -27.76 -35.72
C ILE A 455 17.78 -27.92 -37.14
N SER A 456 16.48 -28.20 -37.27
CA SER A 456 15.81 -28.35 -38.57
C SER A 456 15.85 -27.07 -39.41
N HIS A 457 15.65 -25.91 -38.78
CA HIS A 457 15.66 -24.59 -39.43
C HIS A 457 17.06 -24.21 -39.94
N PHE A 458 18.12 -24.70 -39.31
CA PHE A 458 19.51 -24.44 -39.67
C PHE A 458 20.19 -25.60 -40.40
N SER A 459 19.44 -26.62 -40.84
CA SER A 459 20.00 -27.83 -41.45
C SER A 459 20.91 -27.53 -42.65
N SER A 460 20.51 -26.62 -43.54
CA SER A 460 21.31 -26.22 -44.71
C SER A 460 22.65 -25.58 -44.32
N GLN A 461 22.66 -24.68 -43.34
CA GLN A 461 23.88 -24.02 -42.86
C GLN A 461 24.77 -25.02 -42.11
N LEU A 462 24.18 -25.89 -41.28
CA LEU A 462 24.91 -26.95 -40.58
C LEU A 462 25.56 -27.95 -41.57
N MET A 463 24.92 -28.22 -42.70
CA MET A 463 25.49 -29.04 -43.79
C MET A 463 26.72 -28.37 -44.42
N GLN A 464 26.75 -27.05 -44.57
CA GLN A 464 27.93 -26.32 -45.07
C GLN A 464 29.11 -26.40 -44.09
N LEU A 465 28.83 -26.45 -42.78
CA LEU A 465 29.85 -26.62 -41.75
C LEU A 465 30.49 -28.02 -41.73
N LEU A 466 29.99 -28.97 -42.52
CA LEU A 466 30.67 -30.26 -42.74
C LEU A 466 31.98 -30.13 -43.53
N ASP A 467 32.20 -29.01 -44.22
CA ASP A 467 33.46 -28.70 -44.89
C ASP A 467 34.29 -27.64 -44.10
N ASP A 468 33.93 -27.35 -42.83
CA ASP A 468 34.68 -26.39 -41.99
C ASP A 468 36.13 -26.86 -41.77
N PRO A 469 37.13 -25.96 -41.85
CA PRO A 469 38.54 -26.33 -41.62
C PRO A 469 38.81 -26.89 -40.22
N ARG A 470 37.99 -26.54 -39.21
CA ARG A 470 38.14 -27.02 -37.83
C ARG A 470 37.39 -28.33 -37.61
N VAL A 471 38.13 -29.35 -37.18
CA VAL A 471 37.60 -30.70 -36.91
C VAL A 471 36.46 -30.66 -35.90
N GLU A 472 36.59 -29.85 -34.85
CA GLU A 472 35.61 -29.76 -33.75
C GLU A 472 34.24 -29.28 -34.25
N ILE A 473 34.22 -28.38 -35.24
CA ILE A 473 32.99 -27.86 -35.83
C ILE A 473 32.33 -28.92 -36.72
N ARG A 474 33.13 -29.60 -37.56
CA ARG A 474 32.62 -30.71 -38.40
C ARG A 474 31.99 -31.80 -37.55
N VAL A 475 32.70 -32.26 -36.51
CA VAL A 475 32.20 -33.27 -35.56
C VAL A 475 30.89 -32.82 -34.92
N ARG A 476 30.82 -31.58 -34.43
CA ARG A 476 29.61 -31.04 -33.81
C ARG A 476 28.44 -30.94 -34.78
N ALA A 477 28.69 -30.59 -36.05
CA ALA A 477 27.67 -30.47 -37.08
C ALA A 477 27.08 -31.83 -37.41
N ILE A 478 27.93 -32.86 -37.56
CA ILE A 478 27.52 -34.25 -37.74
C ILE A 478 26.65 -34.71 -36.57
N ASP A 479 27.09 -34.48 -35.34
CA ASP A 479 26.36 -34.91 -34.15
C ASP A 479 24.97 -34.24 -34.07
N MET A 480 24.85 -32.95 -34.41
CA MET A 480 23.57 -32.24 -34.43
C MET A 480 22.64 -32.72 -35.55
N LEU A 481 23.13 -32.78 -36.79
CA LEU A 481 22.38 -33.26 -37.95
C LEU A 481 21.90 -34.71 -37.75
N SER A 482 22.71 -35.56 -37.10
CA SER A 482 22.33 -36.95 -36.85
C SER A 482 21.07 -37.16 -35.99
N VAL A 483 20.54 -36.12 -35.35
CA VAL A 483 19.28 -36.15 -34.59
C VAL A 483 18.07 -36.04 -35.52
N LEU A 484 18.21 -35.47 -36.72
CA LEU A 484 17.12 -35.30 -37.68
C LEU A 484 16.80 -36.61 -38.41
N GLU A 485 15.51 -36.93 -38.50
CA GLU A 485 15.03 -38.17 -39.14
C GLU A 485 15.12 -38.12 -40.67
N ASN A 486 14.82 -36.97 -41.28
CA ASN A 486 14.80 -36.75 -42.73
C ASN A 486 15.97 -35.86 -43.19
N ASP A 487 17.21 -36.31 -42.99
CA ASP A 487 18.41 -35.46 -43.14
C ASP A 487 19.21 -35.73 -44.44
N PRO A 488 19.54 -34.68 -45.22
CA PRO A 488 20.60 -34.67 -46.25
C PRO A 488 21.95 -35.28 -45.83
N LEU A 489 22.26 -35.34 -44.53
CA LEU A 489 23.45 -35.96 -43.98
C LEU A 489 23.67 -37.40 -44.51
N GLU A 490 22.61 -38.16 -44.83
CA GLU A 490 22.74 -39.55 -45.34
C GLU A 490 23.69 -39.66 -46.53
N PHE A 491 23.54 -38.71 -47.47
CA PHE A 491 24.31 -38.69 -48.70
C PHE A 491 25.77 -38.30 -48.45
N MET A 492 26.04 -37.60 -47.35
CA MET A 492 27.38 -37.17 -46.96
C MET A 492 28.10 -38.18 -46.07
N LEU A 493 27.40 -39.10 -45.40
CA LEU A 493 28.01 -40.06 -44.48
C LEU A 493 29.13 -40.92 -45.11
N PRO A 494 29.01 -41.45 -46.35
CA PRO A 494 30.12 -42.18 -46.98
C PRO A 494 31.39 -41.33 -47.11
N LYS A 495 31.26 -40.08 -47.56
CA LYS A 495 32.38 -39.13 -47.67
C LYS A 495 33.00 -38.85 -46.30
N LEU A 496 32.17 -38.66 -45.26
CA LEU A 496 32.63 -38.33 -43.91
C LEU A 496 33.31 -39.52 -43.19
N LEU A 497 32.94 -40.76 -43.54
CA LEU A 497 33.62 -41.97 -43.04
C LEU A 497 35.04 -42.14 -43.63
N GLU A 498 35.33 -41.45 -44.73
CA GLU A 498 36.64 -41.40 -45.39
C GLU A 498 37.39 -40.08 -45.08
N ASP A 499 36.91 -39.25 -44.15
CA ASP A 499 37.55 -37.98 -43.77
C ASP A 499 38.97 -38.22 -43.25
N LEU A 500 39.88 -37.27 -43.46
CA LEU A 500 41.27 -37.37 -42.98
C LEU A 500 41.39 -37.41 -41.45
N SER A 501 40.39 -36.87 -40.74
CA SER A 501 40.34 -36.86 -39.28
C SER A 501 39.58 -38.07 -38.73
N SER A 502 40.22 -38.84 -37.85
CA SER A 502 39.59 -39.96 -37.13
C SER A 502 38.37 -39.54 -36.30
N ASP A 503 38.36 -38.34 -35.73
CA ASP A 503 37.24 -37.85 -34.92
C ASP A 503 35.98 -37.62 -35.75
N VAL A 504 36.16 -37.14 -36.99
CA VAL A 504 35.08 -36.97 -37.97
C VAL A 504 34.55 -38.32 -38.42
N GLN A 505 35.44 -39.27 -38.73
CA GLN A 505 35.06 -40.64 -39.07
C GLN A 505 34.25 -41.30 -37.94
N GLU A 506 34.68 -41.12 -36.68
CA GLU A 506 34.00 -41.67 -35.52
C GLU A 506 32.61 -41.06 -35.33
N ALA A 507 32.48 -39.73 -35.45
CA ALA A 507 31.21 -39.02 -35.40
C ALA A 507 30.25 -39.48 -36.51
N ALA A 508 30.74 -39.61 -37.74
CA ALA A 508 29.97 -40.15 -38.86
C ALA A 508 29.51 -41.60 -38.60
N GLY A 509 30.39 -42.43 -38.01
CA GLY A 509 30.04 -43.79 -37.57
C GLY A 509 28.96 -43.82 -36.49
N ARG A 510 29.00 -42.91 -35.50
CA ARG A 510 27.94 -42.75 -34.50
C ARG A 510 26.61 -42.32 -35.14
N ALA A 511 26.64 -41.35 -36.05
CA ALA A 511 25.46 -40.89 -36.79
C ALA A 511 24.82 -42.00 -37.62
N LEU A 512 25.62 -42.79 -38.36
CA LEU A 512 25.15 -43.94 -39.14
C LEU A 512 24.49 -45.01 -38.26
N ARG A 513 25.09 -45.34 -37.11
CA ARG A 513 24.52 -46.29 -36.13
C ARG A 513 23.19 -45.80 -35.57
N ARG A 514 23.10 -44.51 -35.20
CA ARG A 514 21.86 -43.90 -34.69
C ARG A 514 20.72 -44.02 -35.71
N ARG A 515 21.01 -43.78 -36.99
CA ARG A 515 20.03 -43.91 -38.08
C ARG A 515 19.59 -45.35 -38.34
N LYS A 516 20.53 -46.31 -38.38
CA LYS A 516 20.19 -47.73 -38.51
C LYS A 516 19.24 -48.20 -37.40
N ARG A 517 19.46 -47.71 -36.17
CA ARG A 517 18.59 -47.99 -35.02
C ARG A 517 17.21 -47.36 -35.17
N ASN A 518 17.11 -46.11 -35.62
CA ASN A 518 15.83 -45.44 -35.82
C ASN A 518 15.01 -46.10 -36.93
N LYS A 519 15.64 -46.45 -38.08
CA LYS A 519 14.99 -47.18 -39.19
C LYS A 519 14.50 -48.58 -38.81
N ALA A 520 15.07 -49.19 -37.78
CA ALA A 520 14.64 -50.50 -37.28
C ALA A 520 13.51 -50.42 -36.23
N SER A 521 13.21 -49.22 -35.73
CA SER A 521 12.17 -48.99 -34.70
C SER A 521 10.85 -48.45 -35.28
N THR A 522 10.90 -47.91 -36.50
CA THR A 522 9.76 -47.59 -37.38
C THR A 522 9.41 -48.78 -38.25
#